data_AF-A0A9E5YZC7-F1
#
_entry.id   AF-A0A9E5YZC7-F1
#
_cell.length_a   1.000
_cell.length_b   1.000
_cell.length_c   1.000
_cell.angle_alpha   90.00
_cell.angle_beta   90.00
_cell.angle_gamma   90.00
#
_symmetry.space_group_name_H-M   'P 1'
#
loop_
_entity.id
_entity.type
_entity.pdbx_description
1 polymer ?
#
loop_
_entity_poly.entity_id
_entity_poly.type
_entity_poly.pdbx_seq_one_letter_code
_entity_poly.pdbx_strand_id
1 'polypeptide(L)'
;MSDVAEAVSVRLDHETIRALRKLQATGLSQSEAIRRAVIDSANALGHARRIAAEMSALEADENDRAEMLRVAELMEALREPR
;
A
#
# COMPACT_ATOMS: atom_id res chain seq x y z
N MET A 1 11.21 -15.04 -25.56
CA MET A 1 12.09 -15.36 -24.43
C MET A 1 11.28 -16.23 -23.49
N SER A 2 11.62 -17.52 -23.37
CA SER A 2 10.88 -18.42 -22.49
C SER A 2 11.13 -17.99 -21.04
N ASP A 3 10.07 -17.55 -20.36
CA ASP A 3 10.12 -17.23 -18.93
C ASP A 3 10.36 -18.54 -18.18
N VAL A 4 11.59 -18.75 -17.70
CA VAL A 4 11.97 -19.98 -17.00
C VAL A 4 11.38 -19.88 -15.59
N ALA A 5 10.30 -20.63 -15.35
CA ALA A 5 9.72 -20.74 -14.02
C ALA A 5 10.69 -21.53 -13.12
N GLU A 6 11.29 -20.85 -12.15
CA GLU A 6 12.09 -21.49 -11.10
C GLU A 6 11.17 -22.01 -9.99
N ALA A 7 11.34 -23.27 -9.60
CA ALA A 7 10.55 -23.88 -8.54
C ALA A 7 11.16 -23.56 -7.18
N VAL A 8 10.35 -22.99 -6.28
CA VAL A 8 10.73 -22.68 -4.91
C VAL A 8 9.96 -23.59 -3.94
N SER A 9 10.67 -24.21 -2.99
CA SER A 9 10.05 -25.00 -1.91
C SER A 9 9.98 -24.15 -0.63
N VAL A 10 8.79 -24.01 -0.07
CA VAL A 10 8.52 -23.21 1.14
C VAL A 10 7.67 -24.02 2.11
N ARG A 11 7.98 -23.93 3.41
CA ARG A 11 7.12 -24.45 4.48
C ARG A 11 6.09 -23.40 4.84
N LEU A 12 4.82 -23.78 4.81
CA LEU A 12 3.70 -22.91 5.15
C LEU A 12 3.13 -23.31 6.50
N ASP A 13 2.85 -22.33 7.34
CA ASP A 13 2.10 -22.57 8.57
C ASP A 13 0.60 -22.78 8.29
N HIS A 14 -0.15 -23.11 9.34
CA HIS A 14 -1.59 -23.37 9.23
C HIS A 14 -2.39 -22.15 8.77
N GLU A 15 -1.94 -20.94 9.10
CA GLU A 15 -2.61 -19.71 8.70
C GLU A 15 -2.43 -19.45 7.20
N THR A 16 -1.20 -19.59 6.73
CA THR A 16 -0.81 -19.43 5.33
C THR A 16 -1.51 -20.46 4.45
N ILE A 17 -1.61 -21.71 4.90
CA ILE A 17 -2.38 -22.75 4.19
C ILE A 17 -3.86 -22.35 4.08
N ARG A 18 -4.45 -21.79 5.15
CA ARG A 18 -5.85 -21.32 5.12
C ARG A 18 -6.04 -20.15 4.17
N ALA A 19 -5.13 -19.18 4.17
CA ALA A 19 -5.16 -18.05 3.25
C ALA A 19 -5.04 -18.52 1.79
N LEU A 20 -4.11 -19.45 1.52
CA LEU A 20 -3.91 -20.01 0.19
C LEU A 20 -5.17 -20.72 -0.33
N ARG A 21 -5.86 -21.50 0.52
CA ARG A 21 -7.13 -22.14 0.17
C ARG A 21 -8.21 -21.13 -0.19
N LYS A 22 -8.28 -19.99 0.50
CA LYS A 22 -9.22 -18.91 0.16
C LYS A 22 -8.94 -18.33 -1.22
N LEU A 23 -7.67 -18.13 -1.56
CA LEU A 23 -7.27 -17.67 -2.89
C LEU A 23 -7.58 -18.72 -3.97
N GLN A 24 -7.36 -20.00 -3.69
CA GLN A 24 -7.71 -21.07 -4.64
C GLN A 24 -9.22 -21.23 -4.83
N ALA A 25 -10.04 -20.92 -3.82
CA ALA A 25 -11.49 -20.96 -3.92
C ALA A 25 -12.06 -19.97 -4.96
N THR A 26 -11.27 -18.99 -5.42
CA THR A 26 -11.64 -18.10 -6.53
C THR A 26 -11.33 -18.70 -7.90
N GLY A 27 -10.94 -19.97 -7.98
CA GLY A 27 -10.63 -20.68 -9.22
C GLY A 27 -9.15 -20.62 -9.63
N LEU A 28 -8.27 -20.04 -8.80
CA LEU A 28 -6.84 -19.97 -9.07
C LEU A 28 -6.16 -21.32 -8.77
N SER A 29 -5.24 -21.74 -9.63
CA SER A 29 -4.29 -22.80 -9.30
C SER A 29 -3.40 -22.38 -8.13
N GLN A 30 -2.75 -23.35 -7.49
CA GLN A 30 -1.82 -23.07 -6.39
C GLN A 30 -0.70 -22.10 -6.81
N SER A 31 -0.10 -22.32 -7.98
CA SER A 31 0.97 -21.48 -8.50
C SER A 31 0.49 -20.06 -8.82
N GLU A 32 -0.72 -19.91 -9.36
CA GLU A 32 -1.32 -18.59 -9.62
C GLU A 32 -1.65 -17.86 -8.31
N ALA A 33 -2.22 -18.55 -7.34
CA ALA A 33 -2.54 -17.99 -6.03
C ALA A 33 -1.27 -17.50 -5.30
N ILE A 34 -0.20 -18.30 -5.30
CA ILE A 34 1.10 -17.92 -4.71
C ILE A 34 1.70 -16.73 -5.47
N ARG A 35 1.77 -16.81 -6.81
CA ARG A 35 2.30 -15.72 -7.64
C ARG A 35 1.55 -14.42 -7.37
N ARG A 36 0.22 -14.47 -7.34
CA ARG A 36 -0.64 -13.32 -7.10
C ARG A 36 -0.39 -12.73 -5.72
N ALA A 37 -0.36 -13.55 -4.67
CA ALA A 37 -0.14 -13.09 -3.30
C ALA A 37 1.23 -12.40 -3.13
N VAL A 38 2.29 -12.94 -3.76
CA VAL A 38 3.64 -12.36 -3.70
C VAL A 38 3.70 -11.00 -4.42
N ILE A 39 3.16 -10.93 -5.65
CA ILE A 39 3.13 -9.70 -6.44
C ILE A 39 2.30 -8.62 -5.72
N ASP A 40 1.11 -8.98 -5.23
CA ASP A 40 0.23 -8.04 -4.53
C ASP A 40 0.90 -7.49 -3.25
N SER A 41 1.60 -8.35 -2.50
CA SER A 41 2.34 -7.94 -1.30
C SER A 41 3.51 -7.01 -1.64
N ALA A 42 4.27 -7.31 -2.70
CA ALA A 42 5.35 -6.45 -3.17
C ALA A 42 4.84 -5.08 -3.64
N ASN A 43 3.71 -5.06 -4.35
CA ASN A 43 3.04 -3.83 -4.77
C ASN A 43 2.54 -3.02 -3.58
N ALA A 44 1.96 -3.67 -2.56
CA ALA A 44 1.50 -2.99 -1.35
C ALA A 44 2.66 -2.32 -0.60
N LEU A 45 3.80 -2.99 -0.49
CA LEU A 45 5.05 -2.42 0.06
C LEU A 45 5.54 -1.21 -0.74
N GLY A 46 5.53 -1.31 -2.08
CA GLY A 46 5.90 -0.21 -2.96
C GLY A 46 4.95 0.98 -2.86
N HIS A 47 3.64 0.71 -2.76
CA HIS A 47 2.61 1.74 -2.64
C HIS A 47 2.70 2.52 -1.33
N ALA A 48 2.88 1.83 -0.19
CA ALA A 48 3.04 2.48 1.10
C ALA A 48 4.29 3.38 1.14
N ARG A 49 5.41 2.91 0.58
CA ARG A 49 6.63 3.73 0.45
C ARG A 49 6.42 4.94 -0.44
N ARG A 50 5.69 4.78 -1.54
CA ARG A 50 5.38 5.88 -2.45
C ARG A 50 4.49 6.93 -1.79
N ILE A 51 3.43 6.53 -1.09
CA ILE A 51 2.58 7.48 -0.33
C ILE A 51 3.41 8.21 0.73
N ALA A 52 4.24 7.49 1.49
CA ALA A 52 5.10 8.13 2.50
C ALA A 52 6.08 9.13 1.88
N ALA A 53 6.65 8.83 0.71
CA ALA A 53 7.49 9.75 -0.04
C ALA A 53 6.71 10.95 -0.59
N GLU A 54 5.50 10.75 -1.10
CA GLU A 54 4.60 11.82 -1.56
C GLU A 54 4.21 12.75 -0.40
N MET A 55 3.86 12.21 0.78
CA MET A 55 3.57 13.02 1.98
C MET A 55 4.80 13.78 2.46
N SER A 56 5.98 13.15 2.47
CA SER A 56 7.22 13.83 2.86
C SER A 56 7.61 14.94 1.90
N ALA A 57 7.34 14.79 0.59
CA ALA A 57 7.58 15.83 -0.40
C ALA A 57 6.59 17.00 -0.24
N LEU A 58 5.32 16.69 -0.01
CA LEU A 58 4.28 17.69 0.24
C LEU A 58 4.51 18.46 1.55
N GLU A 59 4.95 17.79 2.61
CA GLU A 59 5.25 18.42 3.89
C GLU A 59 6.54 19.23 3.88
N ALA A 60 7.46 18.99 2.93
CA ALA A 60 8.74 19.69 2.86
C ALA A 60 8.65 21.06 2.17
N ASP A 61 7.50 21.42 1.59
CA ASP A 61 7.31 22.75 1.01
C ASP A 61 6.95 23.77 2.10
N GLU A 62 7.94 24.59 2.46
CA GLU A 62 7.84 25.65 3.47
C GLU A 62 6.80 26.71 3.08
N ASN A 63 6.57 26.96 1.78
CA ASN A 63 5.56 27.90 1.31
C ASN A 63 4.15 27.35 1.50
N ASP A 64 3.95 26.06 1.20
CA ASP A 64 2.66 25.39 1.41
C ASP A 64 2.30 25.37 2.91
N ARG A 65 3.27 25.13 3.80
CA ARG A 65 3.06 25.24 5.26
C ARG A 65 2.67 26.66 5.67
N ALA A 66 3.35 27.66 5.13
CA ALA A 66 3.06 29.07 5.44
C ALA A 66 1.68 29.52 4.90
N GLU A 67 1.23 28.99 3.77
CA GLU A 67 -0.13 29.20 3.28
C GLU A 67 -1.17 28.46 4.13
N MET A 68 -0.92 27.20 4.51
CA MET A 68 -1.81 26.44 5.37
C MET A 68 -2.06 27.13 6.71
N LEU A 69 -1.02 27.71 7.31
CA LEU A 69 -1.15 28.51 8.54
C LEU A 69 -2.04 29.76 8.32
N ARG A 70 -1.81 30.50 7.23
CA ARG A 70 -2.62 31.67 6.87
C ARG A 70 -4.09 31.31 6.65
N VAL A 71 -4.37 30.17 6.01
CA VAL A 71 -5.73 29.67 5.81
C VAL A 71 -6.37 29.28 7.15
N ALA A 72 -5.64 28.60 8.04
CA ALA A 72 -6.14 28.24 9.36
C ALA A 72 -6.48 29.47 10.21
N GLU A 73 -5.62 30.50 10.19
CA GLU A 73 -5.87 31.78 10.86
C GLU A 73 -7.11 32.48 10.30
N LEU A 74 -7.29 32.49 8.97
CA LEU A 74 -8.47 33.05 8.33
C LEU A 74 -9.75 32.29 8.72
N MET A 75 -9.70 30.95 8.74
CA MET A 75 -10.83 30.12 9.12
C MET A 75 -11.25 30.34 10.58
N GLU A 76 -10.28 30.59 11.47
CA GLU A 76 -10.57 30.92 12.86
C GLU A 76 -11.14 32.33 13.01
N ALA A 77 -10.67 33.30 12.21
CA ALA A 77 -11.26 34.64 12.17
C ALA A 77 -12.69 34.65 11.62
N LEU A 78 -13.03 33.72 10.73
CA LEU A 78 -14.38 33.54 10.16
C LEU A 78 -15.29 32.66 11.04
N ARG A 79 -14.75 32.02 12.08
CA ARG A 79 -15.54 31.19 12.99
C ARG A 79 -16.47 32.09 13.80
N GLU A 80 -17.79 31.89 13.64
CA GLU A 80 -18.76 32.62 14.47
C GLU A 80 -18.60 32.23 15.95
N PRO A 81 -18.71 33.20 16.88
CA PRO A 81 -18.71 32.89 18.30
C PRO A 81 -19.95 32.06 18.65
N ARG A 82 -19.73 30.91 19.32
CA ARG A 82 -20.81 30.03 19.79
C ARG A 82 -21.65 30.64 20.89
#